data_AF-A0A2G9U702-F1
#
_entry.id   AF-A0A2G9U702-F1
#
_cell.length_a   1.000
_cell.length_b   1.000
_cell.length_c   1.000
_cell.angle_alpha   90.00
_cell.angle_beta   90.00
_cell.angle_gamma   90.00
#
_symmetry.space_group_name_H-M   'P 1'
#
loop_
_entity.id
_entity.type
_entity.pdbx_description
1 polymer ?
#
loop_
_entity_poly.entity_id
_entity_poly.type
_entity_poly.pdbx_seq_one_letter_code
_entity_poly.pdbx_strand_id
1 'polypeptide(L)'
;MPDLLIDTVNEDDRLARFTTKFMKRIQECLVGRFDNIRLERLKDGKQNSATYLIGLRATREWTNPLTVGPVATDPAAKEFRALWKEKTQLRKFADARICECMVWAEAASESVPPSILQFILINHFRLPAGCMSWRSVFPSGFSSPKDVNTRINKAFADLSAILRSAKCLPLMITNIHGISSYLRDTEPYAAEVLCRADQGQIENDHRLLAQRAVPPYNGCVTG
;
A
#
# COMPACT_ATOMS: atom_id res chain seq x y z
N MET A 1 -26.75 55.61 -7.83
CA MET A 1 -25.84 54.83 -6.98
C MET A 1 -25.62 53.50 -7.68
N PRO A 2 -24.38 53.09 -8.00
CA PRO A 2 -24.17 51.83 -8.68
C PRO A 2 -24.31 50.69 -7.67
N ASP A 3 -25.21 49.76 -7.97
CA ASP A 3 -25.38 48.50 -7.26
C ASP A 3 -24.03 47.77 -7.19
N LEU A 4 -23.48 47.67 -5.97
CA LEU A 4 -22.45 46.69 -5.67
C LEU A 4 -23.10 45.31 -5.76
N LEU A 5 -23.14 44.78 -6.98
CA LEU A 5 -23.36 43.37 -7.24
C LEU A 5 -22.11 42.64 -6.71
N ILE A 6 -22.11 42.37 -5.40
CA ILE A 6 -21.13 41.51 -4.77
C ILE A 6 -21.26 40.17 -5.48
N ASP A 7 -20.28 39.88 -6.33
CA ASP A 7 -20.09 38.59 -7.01
C ASP A 7 -19.89 37.52 -5.93
N THR A 8 -20.99 37.09 -5.36
CA THR A 8 -21.08 36.04 -4.36
C THR A 8 -20.93 34.74 -5.12
N VAL A 9 -19.68 34.40 -5.46
CA VAL A 9 -19.33 33.11 -6.04
C VAL A 9 -19.99 32.04 -5.18
N ASN A 10 -20.97 31.34 -5.76
CA ASN A 10 -21.76 30.30 -5.11
C ASN A 10 -20.82 29.25 -4.49
N GLU A 11 -21.07 28.82 -3.26
CA GLU A 11 -20.27 27.80 -2.58
C GLU A 11 -20.21 26.50 -3.38
N ASP A 12 -21.29 26.16 -4.09
CA ASP A 12 -21.29 24.99 -4.99
C ASP A 12 -20.33 25.16 -6.18
N ASP A 13 -20.16 26.37 -6.71
CA ASP A 13 -19.18 26.66 -7.76
C ASP A 13 -17.75 26.59 -7.23
N ARG A 14 -17.51 27.09 -6.01
CA ARG A 14 -16.20 26.97 -5.34
C ARG A 14 -15.81 25.51 -5.17
N LEU A 15 -16.75 24.69 -4.69
CA LEU A 15 -16.57 23.26 -4.51
C LEU A 15 -16.34 22.56 -5.85
N ALA A 16 -17.13 22.86 -6.88
CA ALA A 16 -16.95 22.27 -8.22
C ALA A 16 -15.59 22.62 -8.84
N ARG A 17 -15.11 23.85 -8.66
CA ARG A 17 -13.78 24.27 -9.11
C ARG A 17 -12.68 23.56 -8.33
N PHE A 18 -12.86 23.39 -7.02
CA PHE A 18 -11.95 22.62 -6.18
C PHE A 18 -11.87 21.16 -6.64
N THR A 19 -13.00 20.46 -6.76
CA THR A 19 -13.03 19.05 -7.15
C THR A 19 -12.41 18.84 -8.53
N THR A 20 -12.70 19.72 -9.49
CA THR A 20 -12.10 19.64 -10.83
C THR A 20 -10.58 19.78 -10.79
N LYS A 21 -10.07 20.78 -10.06
CA LYS A 21 -8.61 20.98 -9.89
C LYS A 21 -7.98 19.82 -9.12
N PHE A 22 -8.65 19.31 -8.10
CA PHE A 22 -8.16 18.22 -7.27
C PHE A 22 -8.05 16.91 -8.04
N MET A 23 -9.08 16.57 -8.81
CA MET A 23 -9.07 15.40 -9.70
C MET A 23 -7.96 15.50 -10.75
N LYS A 24 -7.74 16.69 -11.33
CA LYS A 24 -6.62 16.94 -12.24
C LYS A 24 -5.27 16.69 -11.57
N ARG A 25 -5.06 17.17 -10.34
CA ARG A 25 -3.81 16.93 -9.60
C ARG A 25 -3.62 15.45 -9.24
N ILE A 26 -4.69 14.74 -8.92
CA ILE A 26 -4.61 13.28 -8.71
C ILE A 26 -4.15 12.59 -9.99
N GLN A 27 -4.71 12.94 -11.15
CA GLN A 27 -4.31 12.37 -12.44
C GLN A 27 -2.83 12.62 -12.75
N GLU A 28 -2.31 13.82 -12.48
CA GLU A 28 -0.91 14.18 -12.72
C GLU A 28 0.06 13.53 -11.71
N CYS A 29 -0.35 13.33 -10.46
CA CYS A 29 0.53 12.85 -9.39
C CYS A 29 0.49 11.33 -9.17
N LEU A 30 -0.62 10.65 -9.50
CA LEU A 30 -0.82 9.21 -9.37
C LEU A 30 -0.83 8.50 -10.74
N VAL A 31 -0.12 9.05 -11.73
CA VAL A 31 0.02 8.46 -13.07
C VAL A 31 0.43 6.99 -12.97
N GLY A 32 -0.23 6.12 -13.75
CA GLY A 32 0.06 4.69 -13.81
C GLY A 32 -0.46 3.87 -12.62
N ARG A 33 -0.82 4.52 -11.50
CA ARG A 33 -1.21 3.84 -10.24
C ARG A 33 -2.68 3.48 -10.14
N PHE A 34 -3.55 4.10 -10.93
CA PHE A 34 -4.98 3.82 -10.96
C PHE A 34 -5.54 3.85 -12.39
N ASP A 35 -6.59 3.08 -12.64
CA ASP A 35 -7.30 3.06 -13.93
C ASP A 35 -8.53 3.97 -13.92
N ASN A 36 -9.27 3.97 -12.82
CA ASN A 36 -10.51 4.71 -12.66
C ASN A 36 -10.50 5.45 -11.33
N ILE A 37 -11.07 6.65 -11.34
CA ILE A 37 -11.30 7.46 -10.15
C ILE A 37 -12.74 7.94 -10.13
N ARG A 38 -13.37 7.87 -8.96
CA ARG A 38 -14.70 8.43 -8.72
C ARG A 38 -14.66 9.28 -7.47
N LEU A 39 -15.25 10.46 -7.56
CA LEU A 39 -15.42 11.39 -6.45
C LEU A 39 -16.92 11.57 -6.21
N GLU A 40 -17.37 11.31 -4.99
CA GLU A 40 -18.77 11.43 -4.61
C GLU A 40 -18.90 12.32 -3.38
N ARG A 41 -19.76 13.35 -3.47
CA ARG A 41 -20.07 14.21 -2.32
C ARG A 41 -21.01 13.45 -1.40
N LEU A 42 -20.62 13.28 -0.15
CA LEU A 42 -21.48 12.70 0.87
C LEU A 42 -22.48 13.75 1.35
N LYS A 43 -23.73 13.31 1.59
CA LYS A 43 -24.73 14.13 2.27
C LYS A 43 -24.36 14.18 3.75
N ASP A 44 -23.64 15.22 4.14
CA ASP A 44 -23.27 15.46 5.53
C ASP A 44 -24.18 16.55 6.10
N GLY A 45 -24.63 16.39 7.34
CA GLY A 45 -25.56 17.33 8.00
C GLY A 45 -24.89 18.61 8.50
N LYS A 46 -23.59 18.79 8.23
CA LYS A 46 -22.78 19.91 8.71
C LYS A 46 -22.91 21.11 7.77
N GLN A 47 -23.34 22.24 8.32
CA GLN A 47 -23.61 23.46 7.54
C GLN A 47 -22.36 24.13 6.93
N ASN A 48 -21.14 23.77 7.36
CA ASN A 48 -19.91 24.45 6.93
C ASN A 48 -18.77 23.52 6.49
N SER A 49 -19.09 22.28 6.10
CA SER A 49 -18.09 21.35 5.58
C SER A 49 -18.68 20.43 4.53
N ALA A 50 -17.97 20.22 3.42
CA ALA A 50 -18.30 19.22 2.43
C ALA A 50 -17.39 18.01 2.59
N THR A 51 -17.99 16.83 2.74
CA THR A 51 -17.26 15.56 2.79
C THR A 51 -17.34 14.86 1.43
N TYR A 52 -16.21 14.37 0.94
CA TYR A 52 -16.14 13.63 -0.31
C TYR A 52 -15.56 12.23 -0.09
N LEU A 53 -16.15 11.24 -0.75
CA LEU A 53 -15.59 9.91 -0.88
C LEU A 53 -14.84 9.82 -2.21
N ILE A 54 -13.59 9.37 -2.16
CA ILE A 54 -12.75 9.13 -3.34
C ILE A 54 -12.55 7.62 -3.46
N GLY A 55 -13.00 7.05 -4.58
CA GLY A 55 -12.72 5.67 -4.95
C GLY A 55 -11.70 5.63 -6.08
N LEU A 56 -10.64 4.83 -5.92
CA LEU A 56 -9.65 4.59 -6.97
C LEU A 56 -9.55 3.09 -7.26
N ARG A 57 -9.52 2.71 -8.54
CA ARG A 57 -9.21 1.35 -8.97
C ARG A 57 -7.70 1.20 -9.14
N ALA A 58 -7.05 0.63 -8.13
CA ALA A 58 -5.60 0.45 -8.09
C ALA A 58 -5.06 -0.45 -9.21
N THR A 59 -3.87 -0.14 -9.71
CA THR A 59 -3.09 -0.97 -10.64
C THR A 59 -1.93 -1.66 -9.91
N ARG A 60 -1.06 -2.37 -10.64
CA ARG A 60 0.16 -2.97 -10.10
C ARG A 60 1.18 -1.94 -9.58
N GLU A 61 1.13 -0.70 -10.07
CA GLU A 61 2.05 0.36 -9.64
C GLU A 61 1.60 1.07 -8.37
N TRP A 62 0.41 0.74 -7.84
CA TRP A 62 -0.20 1.39 -6.69
C TRP A 62 0.76 1.63 -5.53
N THR A 63 1.54 0.61 -5.17
CA THR A 63 2.48 0.63 -4.05
C THR A 63 3.91 0.96 -4.43
N ASN A 64 4.19 1.31 -5.70
CA ASN A 64 5.55 1.56 -6.17
C ASN A 64 6.20 2.67 -5.30
N PRO A 65 7.37 2.44 -4.68
CA PRO A 65 8.00 3.43 -3.79
C PRO A 65 8.42 4.72 -4.50
N LEU A 66 8.49 4.70 -5.83
CA LEU A 66 8.96 5.82 -6.64
C LEU A 66 7.87 6.31 -7.59
N THR A 67 7.80 7.63 -7.77
CA THR A 67 7.13 8.21 -8.94
C THR A 67 8.23 8.72 -9.86
N VAL A 68 8.43 7.98 -10.96
CA VAL A 68 9.47 8.26 -11.93
C VAL A 68 8.95 9.30 -12.91
N GLY A 69 9.70 10.38 -13.05
CA GLY A 69 9.43 11.46 -13.99
C GLY A 69 10.30 11.35 -15.25
N PRO A 70 10.36 12.44 -16.04
CA PRO A 70 11.17 12.53 -17.24
C PRO A 70 12.68 12.42 -16.97
N VAL A 71 13.44 12.19 -18.04
CA VAL A 71 14.90 12.25 -18.01
C VAL A 71 15.34 13.67 -17.62
N ALA A 72 16.41 13.80 -16.83
CA ALA A 72 16.87 15.06 -16.26
C ALA A 72 17.17 16.17 -17.29
N THR A 73 17.54 15.76 -18.51
CA THR A 73 17.84 16.66 -19.63
C THR A 73 16.60 17.11 -20.40
N ASP A 74 15.45 16.48 -20.17
CA ASP A 74 14.20 16.81 -20.83
C ASP A 74 13.62 18.13 -20.26
N PRO A 75 13.17 19.08 -21.09
CA PRO A 75 12.47 20.28 -20.62
C PRO A 75 11.30 19.98 -19.65
N ALA A 76 10.59 18.87 -19.83
CA ALA A 76 9.51 18.43 -18.96
C ALA A 76 9.97 18.13 -17.52
N ALA A 77 11.27 17.90 -17.28
CA ALA A 77 11.82 17.72 -15.94
C ALA A 77 11.63 18.97 -15.06
N LYS A 78 11.62 20.17 -15.66
CA LYS A 78 11.34 21.42 -14.92
C LYS A 78 9.87 21.46 -14.45
N GLU A 79 8.95 21.03 -15.30
CA GLU A 79 7.53 20.97 -14.95
C GLU A 79 7.26 19.91 -13.88
N PHE A 80 7.94 18.77 -13.97
CA PHE A 80 7.87 17.71 -12.96
C PHE A 80 8.37 18.20 -11.59
N ARG A 81 9.52 18.89 -11.54
CA ARG A 81 10.02 19.53 -10.32
C ARG A 81 9.03 20.53 -9.72
N ALA A 82 8.45 21.39 -10.56
CA ALA A 82 7.47 22.37 -10.13
C ALA A 82 6.16 21.74 -9.62
N LEU A 83 5.73 20.62 -10.23
CA LEU A 83 4.61 19.82 -9.76
C LEU A 83 4.86 19.35 -8.32
N TRP A 84 6.05 18.80 -8.06
CA TRP A 84 6.45 18.26 -6.76
C TRP A 84 7.11 19.27 -5.81
N LYS A 85 6.99 20.57 -6.08
CA LYS A 85 7.53 21.65 -5.23
C LYS A 85 9.02 21.51 -4.93
N GLU A 86 9.81 21.15 -5.94
CA GLU A 86 11.27 20.97 -5.84
C GLU A 86 11.70 19.88 -4.83
N LYS A 87 10.82 18.93 -4.48
CA LYS A 87 11.12 17.81 -3.58
C LYS A 87 11.58 16.54 -4.31
N THR A 88 11.79 16.61 -5.62
CA THR A 88 12.28 15.48 -6.41
C THR A 88 13.79 15.31 -6.25
N GLN A 89 14.27 14.15 -6.66
CA GLN A 89 15.68 13.78 -6.63
C GLN A 89 16.04 13.08 -7.94
N LEU A 90 17.27 13.27 -8.40
CA LEU A 90 17.81 12.55 -9.55
C LEU A 90 18.15 11.12 -9.15
N ARG A 91 17.70 10.14 -9.96
CA ARG A 91 18.10 8.74 -9.83
C ARG A 91 18.56 8.16 -11.16
N LYS A 92 19.66 7.41 -11.10
CA LYS A 92 20.16 6.61 -12.21
C LYS A 92 19.51 5.22 -12.17
N PHE A 93 18.91 4.82 -13.28
CA PHE A 93 18.26 3.52 -13.43
C PHE A 93 19.18 2.50 -14.12
N ALA A 94 18.79 1.23 -14.10
CA ALA A 94 19.58 0.12 -14.64
C ALA A 94 19.83 0.24 -16.16
N ASP A 95 18.94 0.95 -16.86
CA ASP A 95 19.07 1.33 -18.26
C ASP A 95 19.99 2.56 -18.48
N ALA A 96 20.75 2.96 -17.46
CA ALA A 96 21.63 4.12 -17.41
C ALA A 96 20.95 5.49 -17.56
N ARG A 97 19.62 5.58 -17.65
CA ARG A 97 18.90 6.86 -17.69
C ARG A 97 18.95 7.53 -16.32
N ILE A 98 19.10 8.85 -16.31
CA ILE A 98 19.01 9.68 -15.12
C ILE A 98 17.68 10.43 -15.19
N CYS A 99 16.74 10.10 -14.30
CA CYS A 99 15.41 10.71 -14.29
C CYS A 99 15.14 11.46 -13.00
N GLU A 100 14.29 12.49 -13.08
CA GLU A 100 13.68 13.12 -11.90
C GLU A 100 12.72 12.14 -11.23
N CYS A 101 12.80 12.00 -9.91
CA CYS A 101 12.00 11.04 -9.16
C CYS A 101 11.48 11.64 -7.86
N MET A 102 10.24 11.31 -7.52
CA MET A 102 9.72 11.50 -6.17
C MET A 102 9.84 10.19 -5.40
N VAL A 103 10.44 10.23 -4.21
CA VAL A 103 10.67 9.07 -3.34
C VAL A 103 9.66 9.09 -2.21
N TRP A 104 8.86 8.03 -2.09
CA TRP A 104 7.80 7.91 -1.08
C TRP A 104 8.12 6.94 0.03
N ALA A 105 8.86 5.87 -0.29
CA ALA A 105 9.24 4.82 0.63
C ALA A 105 10.54 4.15 0.16
N GLU A 106 11.16 3.36 1.03
CA GLU A 106 12.34 2.55 0.68
C GLU A 106 11.95 1.33 -0.18
N ALA A 107 10.76 0.77 0.08
CA ALA A 107 10.22 -0.40 -0.59
C ALA A 107 8.72 -0.23 -0.90
N ALA A 108 8.17 -1.17 -1.68
CA ALA A 108 6.77 -1.10 -2.09
C ALA A 108 5.80 -1.17 -0.90
N SER A 109 5.05 -0.10 -0.67
CA SER A 109 4.23 0.09 0.54
C SER A 109 2.82 0.59 0.22
N GLU A 110 1.84 0.12 0.99
CA GLU A 110 0.45 0.62 0.96
C GLU A 110 0.34 2.08 1.47
N SER A 111 1.37 2.59 2.14
CA SER A 111 1.42 3.99 2.59
C SER A 111 1.69 4.99 1.46
N VAL A 112 2.16 4.53 0.29
CA VAL A 112 2.55 5.41 -0.81
C VAL A 112 1.36 6.22 -1.36
N PRO A 113 0.23 5.62 -1.80
CA PRO A 113 -0.90 6.39 -2.31
C PRO A 113 -1.49 7.39 -1.30
N PRO A 114 -1.72 7.04 -0.02
CA PRO A 114 -2.07 8.01 1.00
C PRO A 114 -1.07 9.17 1.10
N SER A 115 0.23 8.88 1.06
CA SER A 115 1.27 9.93 1.13
C SER A 115 1.20 10.88 -0.07
N ILE A 116 0.95 10.36 -1.28
CA ILE A 116 0.78 11.19 -2.48
C ILE A 116 -0.46 12.07 -2.35
N LEU A 117 -1.60 11.51 -1.94
CA LEU A 117 -2.84 12.30 -1.77
C LEU A 117 -2.68 13.38 -0.70
N GLN A 118 -2.06 13.05 0.43
CA GLN A 118 -1.74 14.00 1.48
C GLN A 118 -0.80 15.11 0.97
N PHE A 119 0.20 14.75 0.16
CA PHE A 119 1.06 15.72 -0.49
C PHE A 119 0.26 16.70 -1.36
N ILE A 120 -0.67 16.20 -2.17
CA ILE A 120 -1.53 17.03 -3.03
C ILE A 120 -2.33 18.02 -2.17
N LEU A 121 -3.01 17.54 -1.13
CA LEU A 121 -3.85 18.35 -0.25
C LEU A 121 -3.05 19.48 0.41
N ILE A 122 -1.89 19.17 0.98
CA ILE A 122 -1.06 20.15 1.71
C ILE A 122 -0.41 21.13 0.73
N ASN A 123 0.24 20.62 -0.32
CA ASN A 123 1.14 21.44 -1.15
C ASN A 123 0.44 22.14 -2.32
N HIS A 124 -0.68 21.61 -2.82
CA HIS A 124 -1.43 22.23 -3.93
C HIS A 124 -2.68 22.98 -3.46
N PHE A 125 -3.29 22.56 -2.34
CA PHE A 125 -4.55 23.14 -1.86
C PHE A 125 -4.43 23.81 -0.49
N ARG A 126 -3.28 23.71 0.19
CA ARG A 126 -3.06 24.27 1.55
C ARG A 126 -4.08 23.76 2.57
N LEU A 127 -4.55 22.52 2.40
CA LEU A 127 -5.46 21.88 3.34
C LEU A 127 -4.67 21.15 4.44
N PRO A 128 -5.18 21.14 5.68
CA PRO A 128 -4.58 20.36 6.76
C PRO A 128 -4.50 18.86 6.45
N ALA A 129 -3.48 18.20 7.00
CA ALA A 129 -3.31 16.75 6.93
C ALA A 129 -4.53 15.95 7.42
N GLY A 130 -5.25 16.47 8.41
CA GLY A 130 -6.44 15.84 9.01
C GLY A 130 -7.70 15.86 8.14
N CYS A 131 -7.66 16.52 6.96
CA CYS A 131 -8.81 16.56 6.04
C CYS A 131 -9.01 15.26 5.25
N MET A 132 -8.13 14.27 5.42
CA MET A 132 -8.20 12.99 4.74
C MET A 132 -8.23 11.85 5.77
N SER A 133 -9.11 10.89 5.54
CA SER A 133 -9.11 9.61 6.25
C SER A 133 -9.06 8.47 5.25
N TRP A 134 -8.21 7.48 5.51
CA TRP A 134 -8.15 6.28 4.70
C TRP A 134 -9.18 5.27 5.21
N ARG A 135 -10.00 4.72 4.31
CA ARG A 135 -10.94 3.65 4.65
C ARG A 135 -10.49 2.37 3.97
N SER A 136 -10.09 1.40 4.77
CA SER A 136 -9.91 0.02 4.33
C SER A 136 -11.20 -0.75 4.62
N VAL A 137 -11.59 -1.63 3.71
CA VAL A 137 -12.68 -2.60 3.96
C VAL A 137 -12.22 -3.66 4.96
N PHE A 138 -10.90 -3.90 5.04
CA PHE A 138 -10.29 -4.81 6.00
C PHE A 138 -10.00 -4.07 7.32
N PRO A 139 -10.35 -4.66 8.47
CA PRO A 139 -10.00 -4.10 9.77
C PRO A 139 -8.47 -3.99 9.94
N SER A 140 -8.03 -2.96 10.66
CA SER A 140 -6.63 -2.81 11.05
C SER A 140 -6.13 -4.05 11.80
N GLY A 141 -5.02 -4.66 11.36
CA GLY A 141 -4.43 -5.85 11.98
C GLY A 141 -4.67 -7.16 11.24
N PHE A 142 -5.48 -7.18 10.17
CA PHE A 142 -5.67 -8.38 9.33
C PHE A 142 -4.64 -8.51 8.18
N SER A 143 -3.85 -7.47 7.92
CA SER A 143 -2.80 -7.55 6.89
C SER A 143 -1.53 -8.12 7.50
N SER A 144 -1.14 -9.32 7.06
CA SER A 144 0.19 -9.84 7.31
C SER A 144 1.27 -8.92 6.74
N PRO A 145 2.45 -8.80 7.39
CA PRO A 145 3.63 -8.24 6.72
C PRO A 145 3.90 -8.98 5.40
N LYS A 146 4.26 -8.23 4.35
CA LYS A 146 4.49 -8.78 2.99
C LYS A 146 5.57 -9.86 2.95
N ASP A 147 6.49 -9.85 3.91
CA ASP A 147 7.64 -10.75 3.95
C ASP A 147 7.37 -12.08 4.66
N VAL A 148 6.21 -12.26 5.30
CA VAL A 148 5.97 -13.52 6.03
C VAL A 148 5.90 -14.70 5.06
N ASN A 149 5.15 -14.56 3.98
CA ASN A 149 4.97 -15.65 3.02
C ASN A 149 6.27 -15.93 2.26
N THR A 150 7.10 -14.92 1.99
CA THR A 150 8.42 -15.13 1.39
C THR A 150 9.35 -15.91 2.34
N ARG A 151 9.33 -15.60 3.64
CA ARG A 151 10.05 -16.37 4.67
C ARG A 151 9.56 -17.82 4.76
N ILE A 152 8.23 -18.05 4.76
CA ILE A 152 7.65 -19.39 4.82
C ILE A 152 8.01 -20.20 3.57
N ASN A 153 7.87 -19.61 2.38
CA ASN A 153 8.25 -20.26 1.13
C ASN A 153 9.74 -20.61 1.11
N LYS A 154 10.60 -19.72 1.62
CA LYS A 154 12.04 -19.99 1.77
C LYS A 154 12.31 -21.15 2.72
N ALA A 155 11.72 -21.15 3.92
CA ALA A 155 11.89 -22.23 4.89
C ALA A 155 11.39 -23.58 4.34
N PHE A 156 10.27 -23.58 3.62
CA PHE A 156 9.77 -24.78 2.95
C PHE A 156 10.72 -25.27 1.86
N ALA A 157 11.29 -24.37 1.05
CA ALA A 157 12.28 -24.72 0.03
C ALA A 157 13.56 -25.31 0.66
N ASP A 158 14.07 -24.69 1.72
CA ASP A 158 15.26 -25.14 2.45
C ASP A 158 15.04 -26.54 3.04
N LEU A 159 13.92 -26.77 3.74
CA LEU A 159 13.55 -28.09 4.25
C LEU A 159 13.42 -29.12 3.14
N SER A 160 12.78 -28.75 2.03
CA SER A 160 12.59 -29.64 0.88
C SER A 160 13.93 -30.01 0.22
N ALA A 161 14.93 -29.14 0.26
CA ALA A 161 16.28 -29.43 -0.21
C ALA A 161 17.01 -30.39 0.73
N ILE A 162 16.86 -30.20 2.05
CA ILE A 162 17.44 -31.10 3.07
C ILE A 162 16.87 -32.50 2.92
N LEU A 163 15.55 -32.64 2.82
CA LEU A 163 14.89 -33.94 2.70
C LEU A 163 15.32 -34.68 1.43
N ARG A 164 15.44 -33.98 0.29
CA ARG A 164 15.92 -34.60 -0.96
C ARG A 164 17.39 -34.98 -0.94
N SER A 165 18.21 -34.31 -0.12
CA SER A 165 19.64 -34.64 0.01
C SER A 165 19.93 -35.72 1.06
N ALA A 166 18.92 -36.17 1.80
CA ALA A 166 19.04 -37.23 2.79
C ALA A 166 19.50 -38.55 2.14
N LYS A 167 20.65 -39.05 2.60
CA LYS A 167 21.21 -40.34 2.18
C LYS A 167 20.78 -41.45 3.14
N CYS A 168 20.90 -42.70 2.70
CA CYS A 168 20.61 -43.89 3.50
C CYS A 168 19.13 -44.10 3.85
N LEU A 169 18.20 -43.53 3.07
CA LEU A 169 16.79 -43.90 3.13
C LEU A 169 16.56 -45.20 2.36
N PRO A 170 15.78 -46.17 2.89
CA PRO A 170 15.43 -47.39 2.17
C PRO A 170 14.72 -47.13 0.84
N LEU A 171 14.00 -46.01 0.73
CA LEU A 171 13.30 -45.55 -0.47
C LEU A 171 13.64 -44.09 -0.76
N MET A 172 13.77 -43.76 -2.04
CA MET A 172 14.03 -42.40 -2.50
C MET A 172 12.77 -41.54 -2.34
N ILE A 173 12.95 -40.30 -1.88
CA ILE A 173 11.88 -39.29 -1.88
C ILE A 173 11.70 -38.78 -3.30
N THR A 174 10.52 -39.02 -3.88
CA THR A 174 10.16 -38.60 -5.23
C THR A 174 9.69 -37.14 -5.27
N ASN A 175 8.66 -36.81 -4.49
CA ASN A 175 8.00 -35.51 -4.50
C ASN A 175 7.73 -34.99 -3.08
N ILE A 176 7.76 -33.66 -2.93
CA ILE A 176 7.41 -32.95 -1.69
C ILE A 176 6.48 -31.80 -2.10
N HIS A 177 5.26 -31.79 -1.56
CA HIS A 177 4.24 -30.79 -1.86
C HIS A 177 3.77 -30.09 -0.59
N GLY A 178 3.77 -28.75 -0.62
CA GLY A 178 3.23 -27.95 0.47
C GLY A 178 1.74 -27.69 0.25
N ILE A 179 0.89 -28.18 1.16
CA ILE A 179 -0.58 -28.00 1.09
C ILE A 179 -1.11 -26.92 2.04
N SER A 180 -0.20 -26.28 2.77
CA SER A 180 -0.51 -25.26 3.78
C SER A 180 -1.17 -24.02 3.16
N SER A 181 -2.13 -23.43 3.88
CA SER A 181 -2.77 -22.14 3.53
C SER A 181 -1.75 -21.01 3.39
N TYR A 182 -0.69 -21.03 4.19
CA TYR A 182 0.42 -20.08 4.15
C TYR A 182 1.22 -20.10 2.83
N LEU A 183 1.29 -21.27 2.17
CA LEU A 183 2.01 -21.41 0.89
C LEU A 183 1.18 -20.98 -0.31
N ARG A 184 -0.12 -20.71 -0.11
CA ARG A 184 -1.07 -20.28 -1.15
C ARG A 184 -1.67 -18.91 -0.88
N ASP A 185 -1.08 -18.14 0.04
CA ASP A 185 -1.52 -16.79 0.41
C ASP A 185 -3.01 -16.72 0.81
N THR A 186 -3.53 -17.80 1.42
CA THR A 186 -4.93 -17.88 1.86
C THR A 186 -5.11 -17.78 3.37
N GLU A 187 -4.01 -17.73 4.12
CA GLU A 187 -4.09 -17.56 5.57
C GLU A 187 -4.48 -16.11 5.90
N PRO A 188 -5.54 -15.87 6.70
CA PRO A 188 -5.99 -14.52 7.06
C PRO A 188 -4.98 -13.76 7.93
N TYR A 189 -4.05 -14.46 8.60
CA TYR A 189 -2.99 -13.85 9.38
C TYR A 189 -1.72 -14.70 9.27
N ALA A 190 -0.68 -14.17 8.62
CA ALA A 190 0.55 -14.93 8.49
C ALA A 190 1.32 -14.90 9.82
N ALA A 191 1.81 -16.06 10.22
CA ALA A 191 2.16 -16.35 11.60
C ALA A 191 3.48 -15.72 12.03
N GLU A 192 3.46 -14.46 12.46
CA GLU A 192 4.46 -14.00 13.43
C GLU A 192 4.34 -14.77 14.75
N VAL A 193 3.18 -15.38 15.01
CA VAL A 193 2.88 -16.17 16.23
C VAL A 193 3.52 -17.56 16.22
N LEU A 194 3.72 -18.20 15.07
CA LEU A 194 4.24 -19.58 15.01
C LEU A 194 5.78 -19.66 14.91
N CYS A 195 6.42 -18.55 14.55
CA CYS A 195 7.88 -18.43 14.48
C CYS A 195 8.49 -17.80 15.75
N ARG A 196 7.81 -17.86 16.90
CA ARG A 196 8.55 -17.77 18.16
C ARG A 196 9.46 -18.97 18.23
N ALA A 197 10.68 -18.79 18.72
CA ALA A 197 11.57 -19.91 19.05
C ALA A 197 10.83 -20.80 20.06
N ASP A 198 10.11 -21.79 19.55
CA ASP A 198 9.36 -22.73 20.36
C ASP A 198 10.36 -23.47 21.25
N GLN A 199 10.23 -23.29 22.55
CA GLN A 199 10.88 -24.13 23.55
C GLN A 199 10.10 -25.45 23.68
N GLY A 200 9.87 -26.12 22.55
CA GLY A 200 9.17 -27.40 22.51
C GLY A 200 9.87 -28.40 23.42
N GLN A 201 9.07 -29.17 24.17
CA GLN A 201 9.60 -30.19 25.07
C GLN A 201 10.30 -31.29 24.24
N ILE A 202 11.47 -31.72 24.74
CA ILE A 202 12.20 -32.84 24.18
C ILE A 202 11.72 -34.09 24.90
N GLU A 203 11.15 -35.03 24.15
CA GLU A 203 10.74 -36.33 24.65
C GLU A 203 11.41 -37.40 23.77
N ASN A 204 12.12 -38.35 24.38
CA ASN A 204 12.82 -39.43 23.67
C ASN A 204 13.74 -38.95 22.53
N ASP A 205 14.56 -37.92 22.78
CA ASP A 205 15.44 -37.25 21.78
C ASP A 205 14.71 -36.63 20.57
N HIS A 206 13.38 -36.55 20.62
CA HIS A 206 12.57 -35.87 19.62
C HIS A 206 12.01 -34.57 20.20
N ARG A 207 12.22 -33.46 19.48
CA ARG A 207 11.60 -32.19 19.83
C ARG A 207 10.15 -32.20 19.35
N LEU A 208 9.21 -32.19 20.29
CA LEU A 208 7.79 -32.09 19.97
C LEU A 208 7.41 -30.61 19.81
N LEU A 209 6.67 -30.30 18.75
CA LEU A 209 6.09 -28.97 18.56
C LEU A 209 5.08 -28.72 19.69
N ALA A 210 5.08 -27.52 20.27
CA ALA A 210 4.02 -27.10 21.18
C ALA A 210 2.68 -27.14 20.42
N GLN A 211 1.88 -28.19 20.64
CA GLN A 211 0.56 -28.30 20.05
C GLN A 211 -0.29 -27.10 20.51
N ARG A 212 -0.85 -26.36 19.54
CA ARG A 212 -1.84 -25.28 19.73
C ARG A 212 -1.34 -23.91 20.21
N ALA A 213 -0.22 -23.41 19.67
CA ALA A 213 0.06 -21.97 19.72
C ALA A 213 -0.75 -21.13 18.70
N VAL A 214 -1.73 -21.73 18.00
CA VAL A 214 -2.71 -20.98 17.20
C VAL A 214 -3.74 -20.41 18.17
N PRO A 215 -3.91 -19.09 18.28
CA PRO A 215 -5.01 -18.52 19.07
C PRO A 215 -6.32 -19.15 18.58
N PRO A 216 -7.21 -19.63 19.47
CA PRO A 216 -8.52 -20.07 19.02
C PRO A 216 -9.16 -18.93 18.23
N TYR A 217 -9.67 -19.23 17.05
CA TYR A 217 -10.50 -18.31 16.28
C TYR A 217 -11.77 -18.07 17.09
N ASN A 218 -11.73 -17.10 18.00
CA ASN A 218 -12.90 -16.59 18.68
C ASN A 218 -13.50 -15.54 17.74
N GLY A 219 -14.34 -16.00 16.81
CA GLY A 219 -15.20 -15.13 16.03
C GLY A 219 -16.22 -14.45 16.94
N CYS A 220 -15.79 -13.46 17.73
CA CYS A 220 -16.71 -12.57 18.43
C CYS A 220 -16.80 -11.28 17.63
N VAL A 221 -17.84 -11.18 16.81
CA VAL A 221 -18.34 -9.89 16.36
C VAL A 221 -19.13 -9.31 17.52
N THR A 222 -18.49 -8.47 18.34
CA THR A 222 -19.25 -7.59 19.23
C THR A 222 -19.81 -6.47 18.36
N GLY A 223 -21.15 -6.41 18.26
CA GLY A 223 -21.89 -5.36 17.58
C GLY A 223 -21.82 -4.01 18.29
#